data_AF-A0A6M8VXT6-F1
#
_entry.id   AF-A0A6M8VXT6-F1
#
_cell.length_a   1.000
_cell.length_b   1.000
_cell.length_c   1.000
_cell.angle_alpha   90.00
_cell.angle_beta   90.00
_cell.angle_gamma   90.00
#
_symmetry.space_group_name_H-M   'P 1'
#
loop_
_entity.id
_entity.type
_entity.pdbx_description
1 polymer ?
#
loop_
_entity_poly.entity_id
_entity_poly.type
_entity_poly.pdbx_seq_one_letter_code
_entity_poly.pdbx_strand_id
1 'polypeptide(L)'
;MPGWLLILTGCLLVLAAAWWVSRPIGRFWRWSFRLLIAVTLLAMVSPPALIDAARSLIDWFVPGAHTIGSSEGAAFLVHLLLFALISVVLFWQRHDLRALHLFAGLGALALTTEGLQYLIDGRFASWFDVGVNLGGVAQGAIIRALRPSAP
;
A
#
# COMPACT_ATOMS: atom_id res chain seq x y z
N MET A 1 14.06 -0.15 22.18
CA MET A 1 12.62 0.22 22.07
C MET A 1 11.81 -1.06 21.95
N PRO A 2 10.66 -1.18 22.64
CA PRO A 2 9.69 -2.24 22.40
C PRO A 2 9.27 -2.32 20.92
N GLY A 3 9.04 -3.52 20.38
CA GLY A 3 8.65 -3.71 18.97
C GLY A 3 7.39 -2.93 18.57
N TRP A 4 6.39 -2.89 19.44
CA TRP A 4 5.16 -2.12 19.22
C TRP A 4 5.39 -0.61 19.07
N LEU A 5 6.41 -0.05 19.74
CA LEU A 5 6.76 1.37 19.58
C LEU A 5 7.36 1.64 18.20
N LEU A 6 8.16 0.71 17.67
CA LEU A 6 8.71 0.82 16.31
C LEU A 6 7.60 0.74 15.26
N ILE A 7 6.64 -0.17 15.46
CA ILE A 7 5.46 -0.31 14.59
C ILE A 7 4.67 1.00 14.55
N LEU A 8 4.28 1.52 15.72
CA LEU A 8 3.53 2.78 15.81
C LEU A 8 4.30 3.95 15.20
N THR A 9 5.60 4.06 15.48
CA THR A 9 6.43 5.13 14.93
C THR A 9 6.48 5.04 13.40
N GLY A 10 6.68 3.85 12.83
CA GLY A 10 6.68 3.64 11.38
C GLY A 10 5.34 4.01 10.74
N CYS A 11 4.22 3.57 11.34
CA CYS A 11 2.88 3.95 10.88
C CYS A 11 2.67 5.47 10.88
N LEU A 12 3.04 6.14 11.98
CA LEU A 12 2.90 7.60 12.10
C LEU A 12 3.76 8.35 11.07
N LEU A 13 4.99 7.88 10.82
CA LEU A 13 5.86 8.47 9.79
C LEU A 13 5.25 8.32 8.39
N VAL A 14 4.74 7.14 8.05
CA VAL A 14 4.09 6.91 6.76
C VAL A 14 2.82 7.75 6.61
N LEU A 15 1.99 7.84 7.66
CA LEU A 15 0.78 8.67 7.65
C LEU A 15 1.12 10.17 7.54
N ALA A 16 2.15 10.64 8.24
CA ALA A 16 2.60 12.03 8.15
C ALA A 16 3.14 12.35 6.75
N ALA A 17 3.94 11.46 6.17
CA ALA A 17 4.43 11.59 4.80
C ALA A 17 3.26 11.60 3.80
N ALA A 18 2.32 10.67 3.92
CA ALA A 18 1.13 10.61 3.09
C ALA A 18 0.26 11.88 3.23
N TRP A 19 0.13 12.41 4.45
CA TRP A 19 -0.60 13.65 4.70
C TRP A 19 0.01 14.82 3.95
N TRP A 20 1.34 14.95 4.01
CA TRP A 20 2.10 16.03 3.38
C TRP A 20 2.09 15.89 1.84
N VAL A 21 2.38 14.69 1.32
CA VAL A 21 2.40 14.40 -0.12
C VAL A 21 1.02 14.59 -0.75
N SER A 22 -0.07 14.39 -0.01
CA SER A 22 -1.41 14.54 -0.56
C SER A 22 -1.97 15.97 -0.48
N ARG A 23 -1.28 16.94 0.13
CA ARG A 23 -1.76 18.33 0.25
C ARG A 23 -2.14 19.01 -1.06
N PRO A 24 -1.36 18.92 -2.16
CA PRO A 24 -1.70 19.59 -3.42
C PRO A 24 -2.76 18.83 -4.25
N ILE A 25 -3.13 17.60 -3.85
CA ILE A 25 -4.10 16.77 -4.57
C ILE A 25 -5.53 17.29 -4.31
N GLY A 26 -6.41 17.22 -5.31
CA GLY A 26 -7.84 17.58 -5.15
C GLY A 26 -8.53 16.83 -3.98
N ARG A 27 -9.55 17.44 -3.36
CA ARG A 27 -10.13 16.95 -2.07
C ARG A 27 -10.53 15.48 -2.10
N PHE A 28 -11.23 15.05 -3.15
CA PHE A 28 -11.66 13.65 -3.31
C PHE A 28 -10.45 12.70 -3.33
N TRP A 29 -9.57 12.85 -4.33
CA TRP A 29 -8.38 12.03 -4.51
C TRP A 29 -7.42 12.05 -3.30
N ARG A 30 -7.33 13.18 -2.60
CA ARG A 30 -6.54 13.33 -1.37
C ARG A 30 -7.03 12.39 -0.27
N TRP A 31 -8.34 12.36 -0.04
CA TRP A 31 -8.92 11.48 0.99
C TRP A 31 -8.87 10.01 0.56
N SER A 32 -9.12 9.71 -0.71
CA SER A 32 -8.96 8.35 -1.25
C SER A 32 -7.54 7.83 -1.06
N PHE A 33 -6.52 8.63 -1.40
CA PHE A 33 -5.12 8.28 -1.20
C PHE A 33 -4.79 8.02 0.28
N ARG A 34 -5.22 8.91 1.18
CA ARG A 34 -4.98 8.75 2.62
C ARG A 34 -5.64 7.50 3.17
N LEU A 35 -6.87 7.20 2.73
CA LEU A 35 -7.58 6.00 3.11
C LEU A 35 -6.85 4.75 2.59
N LEU A 36 -6.37 4.75 1.35
CA LEU A 36 -5.56 3.65 0.81
C LEU A 36 -4.32 3.41 1.66
N ILE A 37 -3.56 4.46 2.01
CA ILE A 37 -2.39 4.34 2.89
C ILE A 37 -2.79 3.79 4.27
N ALA A 38 -3.86 4.31 4.87
CA ALA A 38 -4.32 3.84 6.19
C ALA A 38 -4.75 2.37 6.15
N VAL A 39 -5.48 1.94 5.12
CA VAL A 39 -5.89 0.55 4.91
C VAL A 39 -4.67 -0.34 4.68
N THR A 40 -3.71 0.09 3.85
CA THR A 40 -2.44 -0.62 3.67
C THR A 40 -1.74 -0.80 5.00
N LEU A 41 -1.51 0.28 5.76
CA LEU A 41 -0.85 0.18 7.06
C LEU A 41 -1.61 -0.75 8.01
N LEU A 42 -2.92 -0.60 8.15
CA LEU A 42 -3.75 -1.45 9.00
C LEU A 42 -3.63 -2.92 8.60
N ALA A 43 -3.73 -3.23 7.31
CA ALA A 43 -3.59 -4.58 6.79
C ALA A 43 -2.17 -5.14 7.02
N MET A 44 -1.14 -4.29 6.93
CA MET A 44 0.25 -4.70 7.16
C MET A 44 0.49 -4.98 8.65
N VAL A 45 -0.04 -4.13 9.54
CA VAL A 45 0.22 -4.22 10.98
C VAL A 45 -0.77 -5.08 11.77
N SER A 46 -1.78 -5.63 11.10
CA SER A 46 -2.73 -6.53 11.74
C SER A 46 -2.11 -7.89 12.04
N PRO A 47 -2.28 -8.45 13.25
CA PRO A 47 -1.88 -9.82 13.53
C PRO A 47 -2.72 -10.80 12.68
N PRO A 48 -2.19 -12.01 12.40
CA PRO A 48 -2.90 -13.00 11.57
C PRO A 48 -4.33 -13.27 12.03
N ALA A 49 -4.56 -13.39 13.35
CA ALA A 49 -5.89 -13.61 13.91
C ALA A 49 -6.92 -12.53 13.54
N LEU A 50 -6.49 -11.26 13.44
CA LEU A 50 -7.38 -10.17 13.03
C LEU A 50 -7.69 -10.22 11.53
N ILE A 51 -6.71 -10.61 10.72
CA ILE A 51 -6.90 -10.81 9.27
C ILE A 51 -7.87 -11.95 9.01
N ASP A 52 -7.74 -13.06 9.75
CA ASP A 52 -8.62 -14.21 9.63
C ASP A 52 -10.03 -13.88 10.10
N ALA A 53 -10.19 -13.14 11.20
CA ALA A 53 -11.50 -12.64 11.63
C ALA A 53 -12.16 -11.73 10.58
N ALA A 54 -11.38 -10.83 9.97
CA ALA A 54 -11.87 -9.98 8.88
C ALA A 54 -12.28 -10.80 7.65
N ARG A 55 -11.51 -11.84 7.29
CA ARG A 55 -11.85 -12.77 6.21
C ARG A 55 -13.15 -13.51 6.49
N SER A 56 -13.33 -14.04 7.70
CA SER A 56 -14.57 -14.72 8.10
C SER A 56 -15.77 -13.77 8.03
N LEU A 57 -15.60 -12.51 8.44
CA LEU A 57 -16.66 -11.51 8.32
C LEU A 57 -17.00 -11.23 6.85
N ILE A 58 -15.99 -11.08 5.98
CA ILE A 58 -16.20 -10.87 4.55
C ILE A 58 -16.91 -12.07 3.93
N ASP A 59 -16.51 -13.29 4.27
CA ASP A 59 -17.13 -14.51 3.77
C ASP A 59 -18.60 -14.66 4.22
N TRP A 60 -18.94 -14.16 5.41
CA TRP A 60 -20.33 -14.09 5.86
C TRP A 60 -21.19 -13.17 4.99
N PHE A 61 -20.64 -12.05 4.51
CA PHE A 61 -21.35 -11.14 3.60
C PHE A 61 -21.32 -11.61 2.14
N VAL A 62 -20.23 -12.28 1.73
CA VAL A 62 -20.00 -12.75 0.36
C VAL A 62 -19.57 -14.22 0.41
N PRO A 63 -20.54 -15.16 0.40
CA PRO A 63 -20.24 -16.58 0.50
C PRO A 63 -19.27 -17.06 -0.58
N GLY A 64 -18.16 -17.67 -0.18
CA GLY A 64 -17.13 -18.18 -1.08
C GLY A 64 -15.95 -17.25 -1.30
N ALA A 65 -15.94 -16.04 -0.71
CA ALA A 65 -14.81 -15.12 -0.76
C ALA A 65 -13.52 -15.74 -0.18
N HIS A 66 -13.65 -16.64 0.80
CA HIS A 66 -12.49 -17.33 1.40
C HIS A 66 -11.69 -18.17 0.38
N THR A 67 -12.35 -18.76 -0.62
CA THR A 67 -11.69 -19.58 -1.66
C THR A 67 -10.77 -18.78 -2.56
N ILE A 68 -11.03 -17.48 -2.70
CA ILE A 68 -10.22 -16.56 -3.49
C ILE A 68 -9.05 -16.04 -2.63
N GLY A 69 -9.27 -15.82 -1.33
CA GLY A 69 -8.31 -15.16 -0.42
C GLY A 69 -7.28 -16.06 0.25
N SER A 70 -7.41 -17.40 0.18
CA SER A 70 -6.57 -18.36 0.91
C SER A 70 -5.36 -18.90 0.12
N SER A 71 -5.25 -18.59 -1.17
CA SER A 71 -4.07 -18.96 -1.95
C SER A 71 -2.95 -17.94 -1.76
N GLU A 72 -1.68 -18.38 -1.79
CA GLU A 72 -0.51 -17.48 -1.77
C GLU A 72 -0.60 -16.41 -2.88
N GLY A 73 -1.20 -16.75 -4.03
CA GLY A 73 -1.45 -15.83 -5.14
C GLY A 73 -2.44 -14.69 -4.84
N ALA A 74 -3.34 -14.85 -3.88
CA ALA A 74 -4.30 -13.82 -3.50
C ALA A 74 -3.65 -12.68 -2.71
N ALA A 75 -2.73 -13.02 -1.80
CA ALA A 75 -1.94 -12.03 -1.06
C ALA A 75 -1.08 -11.20 -2.01
N PHE A 76 -0.43 -11.86 -2.98
CA PHE A 76 0.30 -11.22 -4.08
C PHE A 76 -0.56 -10.18 -4.84
N LEU A 77 -1.77 -10.57 -5.26
CA LEU A 77 -2.65 -9.67 -6.02
C LEU A 77 -3.07 -8.45 -5.19
N VAL A 78 -3.35 -8.63 -3.90
CA VAL A 78 -3.73 -7.52 -3.01
C VAL A 78 -2.58 -6.53 -2.86
N HIS A 79 -1.35 -7.01 -2.65
CA HIS A 79 -0.14 -6.17 -2.56
C HIS A 79 0.07 -5.38 -3.86
N LEU A 80 0.04 -6.09 -4.99
CA LEU A 80 0.19 -5.50 -6.32
C LEU A 80 -0.86 -4.42 -6.58
N LEU A 81 -2.14 -4.73 -6.34
CA LEU A 81 -3.26 -3.82 -6.62
C LEU A 81 -3.25 -2.60 -5.71
N LEU A 82 -2.98 -2.76 -4.40
CA LEU A 82 -2.90 -1.62 -3.48
C LEU A 82 -1.78 -0.66 -3.88
N PHE A 83 -0.58 -1.18 -4.15
CA PHE A 83 0.54 -0.35 -4.61
C PHE A 83 0.30 0.25 -5.99
N ALA A 84 -0.38 -0.45 -6.89
CA ALA A 84 -0.81 0.10 -8.17
C ALA A 84 -1.80 1.26 -8.01
N LEU A 85 -2.81 1.13 -7.14
CA LEU A 85 -3.77 2.20 -6.89
C LEU A 85 -3.11 3.43 -6.25
N ILE A 86 -2.29 3.22 -5.22
CA ILE A 86 -1.52 4.28 -4.55
C ILE A 86 -0.60 4.98 -5.57
N SER A 87 0.12 4.20 -6.39
CA SER A 87 1.05 4.73 -7.39
C SER A 87 0.31 5.52 -8.46
N VAL A 88 -0.77 4.98 -9.03
CA VAL A 88 -1.59 5.65 -10.06
C VAL A 88 -2.11 6.98 -9.53
N VAL A 89 -2.68 7.01 -8.33
CA VAL A 89 -3.19 8.26 -7.75
C VAL A 89 -2.07 9.29 -7.60
N LEU A 90 -0.89 8.90 -7.10
CA LEU A 90 0.23 9.82 -6.94
C LEU A 90 0.81 10.28 -8.27
N PHE A 91 1.10 9.37 -9.19
CA PHE A 91 1.66 9.71 -10.50
C PHE A 91 0.69 10.54 -11.35
N TRP A 92 -0.62 10.33 -11.18
CA TRP A 92 -1.65 11.10 -11.84
C TRP A 92 -1.85 12.49 -11.25
N GLN A 93 -1.71 12.66 -9.93
CA GLN A 93 -2.05 13.92 -9.26
C GLN A 93 -0.83 14.80 -8.95
N ARG A 94 0.38 14.23 -8.83
CA ARG A 94 1.62 14.94 -8.49
C ARG A 94 2.51 15.18 -9.71
N HIS A 95 1.98 15.93 -10.67
CA HIS A 95 2.75 16.33 -11.85
C HIS A 95 3.91 17.27 -11.52
N ASP A 96 3.82 17.99 -10.42
CA ASP A 96 4.84 18.87 -9.86
C ASP A 96 6.11 18.13 -9.42
N LEU A 97 6.01 16.81 -9.19
CA LEU A 97 7.15 15.97 -8.81
C LEU A 97 7.73 15.22 -10.01
N ARG A 98 9.06 15.11 -10.04
CA ARG A 98 9.78 14.24 -10.98
C ARG A 98 9.39 12.79 -10.71
N ALA A 99 9.19 12.01 -11.77
CA ALA A 99 8.78 10.60 -11.67
C ALA A 99 9.72 9.77 -10.79
N LEU A 100 11.03 10.04 -10.85
CA LEU A 100 12.03 9.37 -10.02
C LEU A 100 11.80 9.58 -8.51
N HIS A 101 11.41 10.79 -8.07
CA HIS A 101 11.14 11.05 -6.66
C HIS A 101 9.89 10.30 -6.17
N LEU A 102 8.85 10.21 -7.01
CA LEU A 102 7.67 9.41 -6.71
C LEU A 102 8.01 7.92 -6.62
N PHE A 103 8.81 7.42 -7.57
CA PHE A 103 9.27 6.03 -7.56
C PHE A 103 10.10 5.72 -6.31
N ALA A 104 11.07 6.56 -5.96
CA ALA A 104 11.89 6.39 -4.77
C ALA A 104 11.06 6.43 -3.47
N GLY A 105 10.12 7.38 -3.36
CA GLY A 105 9.22 7.47 -2.20
C GLY A 105 8.30 6.27 -2.06
N LEU A 106 7.78 5.75 -3.18
CA LEU A 106 6.95 4.54 -3.19
C LEU A 106 7.77 3.27 -2.93
N GLY A 107 9.01 3.20 -3.39
CA GLY A 107 9.93 2.12 -3.04
C GLY A 107 10.29 2.12 -1.56
N ALA A 108 10.53 3.30 -0.98
CA ALA A 108 10.73 3.45 0.46
C ALA A 108 9.47 3.03 1.25
N LEU A 109 8.27 3.35 0.75
CA LEU A 109 7.02 2.86 1.32
C LEU A 109 6.95 1.33 1.31
N ALA A 110 7.25 0.68 0.17
CA ALA A 110 7.25 -0.78 0.05
C ALA A 110 8.20 -1.44 1.05
N LEU A 111 9.43 -0.94 1.15
CA LEU A 111 10.42 -1.44 2.11
C LEU A 111 9.98 -1.21 3.56
N THR A 112 9.38 -0.06 3.85
CA THR A 112 8.90 0.27 5.20
C THR A 112 7.74 -0.63 5.60
N THR A 113 6.77 -0.86 4.72
CA THR A 113 5.64 -1.75 5.00
C THR A 113 6.08 -3.19 5.23
N GLU A 114 7.06 -3.66 4.45
CA GLU A 114 7.65 -4.99 4.63
C GLU A 114 8.43 -5.10 5.95
N GLY A 115 9.25 -4.10 6.26
CA GLY A 115 10.01 -4.04 7.50
C GLY A 115 9.10 -4.00 8.74
N LEU A 116 7.93 -3.35 8.64
CA LEU A 116 6.93 -3.34 9.70
C LEU A 116 6.28 -4.72 9.90
N GLN A 117 6.04 -5.48 8.83
CA GLN A 117 5.52 -6.85 8.93
C GLN A 117 6.49 -7.79 9.65
N TYR A 118 7.80 -7.61 9.45
CA TYR A 118 8.83 -8.41 10.13
C TYR A 118 8.78 -8.30 11.67
N LEU A 119 8.20 -7.22 12.18
CA LEU A 119 8.06 -6.97 13.62
C LEU A 119 6.81 -7.61 14.25
N ILE A 120 6.02 -8.35 13.47
CA ILE A 120 4.73 -8.89 13.90
C ILE A 120 4.79 -10.41 13.86
N ASP A 121 4.60 -11.01 15.03
CA ASP A 121 4.65 -12.45 15.18
C ASP A 121 3.62 -13.15 14.28
N GLY A 122 4.08 -14.19 13.56
CA GLY A 122 3.25 -14.97 12.64
C GLY A 122 2.99 -14.28 11.28
N ARG A 123 3.61 -13.12 11.00
CA ARG A 123 3.60 -12.51 9.67
C ARG A 123 4.85 -12.94 8.90
N PHE A 124 4.65 -13.23 7.62
CA PHE A 124 5.74 -13.47 6.69
C PHE A 124 6.12 -12.15 6.03
N ALA A 125 7.43 -11.90 5.94
CA ALA A 125 7.98 -10.77 5.21
C ALA A 125 9.04 -11.30 4.23
N SER A 126 8.98 -10.87 2.97
CA SER A 126 9.89 -11.30 1.91
C SER A 126 10.30 -10.19 0.94
N TRP A 127 11.51 -10.33 0.40
CA TRP A 127 11.97 -9.49 -0.70
C TRP A 127 11.14 -9.65 -1.97
N PHE A 128 10.44 -10.79 -2.12
CA PHE A 128 9.53 -10.99 -3.22
C PHE A 128 8.36 -10.02 -3.12
N ASP A 129 7.74 -9.84 -1.95
CA ASP A 129 6.61 -8.93 -1.72
C ASP A 129 6.99 -7.46 -2.00
N VAL A 130 8.22 -7.07 -1.65
CA VAL A 130 8.77 -5.76 -2.06
C VAL A 130 8.81 -5.64 -3.58
N GLY A 131 9.29 -6.66 -4.28
CA GLY A 131 9.32 -6.70 -5.75
C GLY A 131 7.92 -6.59 -6.37
N VAL A 132 6.93 -7.26 -5.80
CA VAL A 132 5.52 -7.19 -6.21
C VAL A 132 4.98 -5.78 -6.05
N ASN A 133 5.22 -5.16 -4.89
CA ASN A 133 4.84 -3.77 -4.62
C ASN A 133 5.46 -2.82 -5.66
N LEU A 134 6.75 -2.99 -5.97
CA LEU A 134 7.45 -2.22 -7.01
C LEU A 134 6.87 -2.45 -8.41
N GLY A 135 6.37 -3.65 -8.72
CA GLY A 135 5.60 -3.92 -9.93
C GLY A 135 4.35 -3.04 -10.04
N GLY A 136 3.61 -2.88 -8.95
CA GLY A 136 2.46 -1.96 -8.88
C GLY A 136 2.88 -0.49 -9.03
N VAL A 137 4.04 -0.11 -8.46
CA VAL A 137 4.61 1.23 -8.65
C VAL A 137 4.96 1.50 -10.12
N ALA A 138 5.55 0.51 -10.80
CA ALA A 138 5.90 0.62 -12.21
C ALA A 138 4.67 0.86 -13.10
N GLN A 139 3.53 0.23 -12.80
CA GLN A 139 2.28 0.47 -13.53
C GLN A 139 1.84 1.94 -13.46
N GLY A 140 1.88 2.57 -12.28
CA GLY A 140 1.58 4.00 -12.14
C GLY A 140 2.54 4.91 -12.92
N ALA A 141 3.83 4.55 -12.95
CA ALA A 141 4.82 5.26 -13.75
C ALA A 141 4.57 5.13 -15.27
N ILE A 142 4.23 3.93 -15.73
CA ILE A 142 3.88 3.65 -17.14
C ILE A 142 2.64 4.46 -17.54
N ILE A 143 1.59 4.45 -16.72
CA ILE A 143 0.36 5.22 -16.99
C ILE A 143 0.67 6.72 -17.14
N ARG A 144 1.56 7.27 -16.31
CA ARG A 144 2.01 8.66 -16.46
C ARG A 144 2.78 8.87 -17.76
N ALA A 145 3.67 7.95 -18.14
CA ALA A 145 4.46 8.05 -19.36
C ALA A 145 3.62 7.96 -20.64
N LEU A 146 2.54 7.19 -20.61
CA LEU A 146 1.59 7.05 -21.73
C LEU A 146 0.59 8.22 -21.82
N ARG A 147 0.56 9.11 -20.84
CA ARG A 147 -0.39 10.23 -20.85
C ARG A 147 0.04 11.23 -21.93
N PRO A 148 -0.84 11.56 -22.90
CA PRO A 148 -0.55 12.60 -23.87
C PRO A 148 -0.25 13.91 -23.16
N SER A 149 0.84 14.58 -23.55
CA SER A 149 1.05 15.98 -23.19
C SER A 149 -0.17 16.76 -23.66
N ALA A 150 -0.87 17.43 -22.75
CA ALA A 150 -1.95 18.33 -23.16
C ALA A 150 -1.38 19.36 -24.15
N PRO A 151 -2.08 19.66 -25.26
CA PRO A 151 -1.64 20.65 -26.23
C PRO A 151 -1.53 22.05 -25.62
#